data_AF-A0AAV2NEJ0-F1
#
_entry.id   AF-A0AAV2NEJ0-F1
#
_cell.length_a   1.000
_cell.length_b   1.000
_cell.length_c   1.000
_cell.angle_alpha   90.00
_cell.angle_beta   90.00
_cell.angle_gamma   90.00
#
_symmetry.space_group_name_H-M   'P 1'
#
loop_
_entity.id
_entity.type
_entity.pdbx_description
1 polymer ?
#
loop_
_entity_poly.entity_id
_entity_poly.type
_entity_poly.pdbx_seq_one_letter_code
_entity_poly.pdbx_strand_id
1 'polypeptide(L)'
;MLRMEIDSNNPWSSGFRSPATRSQSALTTVSVELPSVFVCEFPGCKREFSTKTGKGLHQRRAHPDGMDAQQNTAIVKGRWSEEKTLLLTRREAELT
;
A
#
# COMPACT_ATOMS: atom_id res chain seq x y z
N MET A 1 -17.59 -54.01 -8.56
CA MET A 1 -18.21 -52.67 -8.73
C MET A 1 -18.25 -52.05 -7.34
N LEU A 2 -17.63 -50.94 -6.95
CA LEU A 2 -16.67 -49.98 -7.51
C LEU A 2 -15.93 -49.41 -6.28
N ARG A 3 -14.62 -49.13 -6.42
CA ARG A 3 -13.70 -48.52 -5.42
C ARG A 3 -14.27 -47.22 -4.84
N MET A 4 -14.12 -47.00 -3.52
CA MET A 4 -14.07 -45.65 -2.96
C MET A 4 -12.65 -45.45 -2.41
N GLU A 5 -11.77 -45.02 -3.29
CA GLU A 5 -10.44 -44.55 -2.95
C GLU A 5 -10.55 -43.19 -2.28
N ILE A 6 -9.78 -43.01 -1.21
CA ILE A 6 -9.57 -41.69 -0.61
C ILE A 6 -8.60 -40.96 -1.54
N ASP A 7 -9.14 -40.28 -2.55
CA ASP A 7 -8.37 -39.40 -3.43
C ASP A 7 -7.97 -38.12 -2.67
N SER A 8 -6.75 -38.13 -2.15
CA SER A 8 -5.66 -37.14 -2.29
C SER A 8 -5.94 -35.67 -2.72
N ASN A 9 -7.11 -35.09 -2.49
CA ASN A 9 -7.39 -33.69 -2.86
C ASN A 9 -7.27 -32.76 -1.65
N ASN A 10 -6.00 -32.45 -1.35
CA ASN A 10 -5.54 -31.35 -0.52
C ASN A 10 -6.11 -30.00 -1.01
N PRO A 11 -7.01 -29.33 -0.26
CA PRO A 11 -7.73 -28.16 -0.74
C PRO A 11 -6.95 -26.83 -0.72
N TRP A 12 -5.63 -26.83 -0.45
CA TRP A 12 -4.83 -25.59 -0.41
C TRP A 12 -3.83 -25.42 -1.56
N SER A 13 -3.98 -26.19 -2.63
CA SER A 13 -3.06 -26.17 -3.77
C SER A 13 -3.75 -25.75 -5.06
N SER A 14 -4.11 -24.48 -5.18
CA SER A 14 -4.32 -23.86 -6.50
C SER A 14 -3.95 -22.38 -6.45
N GLY A 15 -2.82 -22.08 -7.10
CA GLY A 15 -2.24 -20.76 -7.17
C GLY A 15 -3.15 -19.77 -7.89
N PHE A 16 -3.56 -18.73 -7.16
CA PHE A 16 -4.08 -17.52 -7.78
C PHE A 16 -2.91 -16.62 -8.19
N ARG A 17 -2.43 -16.82 -9.42
CA ARG A 17 -1.73 -15.73 -10.14
C ARG A 17 -2.80 -14.91 -10.84
N SER A 18 -3.30 -13.89 -10.14
CA SER A 18 -4.15 -12.88 -10.77
C SER A 18 -3.28 -11.99 -11.66
N PRO A 19 -3.66 -11.73 -12.93
CA PRO A 19 -3.16 -10.57 -13.64
C PRO A 19 -3.67 -9.34 -12.88
N ALA A 20 -2.77 -8.48 -12.43
CA ALA A 20 -3.16 -7.20 -11.84
C ALA A 20 -3.79 -6.34 -12.94
N THR A 21 -5.11 -6.43 -13.11
CA THR A 21 -5.87 -5.41 -13.83
C THR A 21 -5.82 -4.15 -12.98
N ARG A 22 -5.01 -3.19 -13.43
CA ARG A 22 -4.89 -1.88 -12.79
C ARG A 22 -6.21 -1.13 -13.01
N SER A 23 -7.14 -1.25 -12.07
CA SER A 23 -8.35 -0.43 -12.02
C SER A 23 -7.93 1.03 -11.91
N GLN A 24 -8.05 1.78 -12.99
CA GLN A 24 -7.86 3.22 -12.98
C GLN A 24 -9.16 3.85 -12.48
N SER A 25 -9.20 4.17 -11.19
CA SER A 25 -10.26 5.01 -10.62
C SER A 25 -10.18 6.38 -11.29
N ALA A 26 -11.26 6.78 -11.97
CA ALA A 26 -11.40 8.12 -12.52
C ALA A 26 -11.40 9.14 -11.36
N LEU A 27 -10.29 9.85 -11.19
CA LEU A 27 -10.20 10.97 -10.26
C LEU A 27 -10.71 12.23 -10.96
N THR A 28 -11.68 12.88 -10.33
CA THR A 28 -12.17 14.22 -10.67
C THR A 28 -11.00 15.21 -10.68
N THR A 29 -10.69 15.70 -11.88
CA THR A 29 -9.65 16.71 -12.13
C THR A 29 -10.05 18.02 -11.47
N VAL A 30 -9.50 18.28 -10.28
CA VAL A 30 -9.37 19.65 -9.76
C VAL A 30 -8.21 20.27 -10.53
N SER A 31 -8.51 21.21 -11.42
CA SER A 31 -7.52 21.97 -12.19
C SER A 31 -6.72 22.88 -11.27
N VAL A 32 -5.65 22.31 -10.71
CA VAL A 32 -4.49 23.08 -10.24
C VAL A 32 -3.55 23.18 -11.44
N GLU A 33 -3.07 24.38 -11.77
CA GLU A 33 -2.03 24.54 -12.78
C GLU A 33 -0.76 23.84 -12.28
N LEU A 34 -0.62 22.56 -12.65
CA LEU A 34 0.54 21.75 -12.30
C LEU A 34 1.72 22.22 -13.15
N PRO A 35 2.91 22.41 -12.56
CA PRO A 35 4.13 22.58 -13.35
C PRO A 35 4.26 21.38 -14.29
N SER A 36 4.36 21.63 -15.58
CA SER A 36 4.44 20.61 -16.64
C SER A 36 5.71 19.74 -16.55
N VAL A 37 6.65 20.12 -15.67
CA VAL A 37 7.93 19.47 -15.46
C VAL A 37 8.12 19.16 -13.98
N PHE A 38 8.43 17.90 -13.67
CA PHE A 38 8.71 17.41 -12.33
C PHE A 38 10.22 17.38 -12.10
N VAL A 39 10.76 18.36 -11.39
CA VAL A 39 12.21 18.46 -11.09
C VAL A 39 12.54 17.74 -9.79
N CYS A 40 13.69 17.06 -9.73
CA CYS A 40 14.21 16.52 -8.47
C CYS A 40 14.68 17.66 -7.55
N GLU A 41 14.26 17.64 -6.28
CA GLU A 41 14.63 18.66 -5.27
C GLU A 41 15.86 18.26 -4.44
N PHE A 42 16.51 17.14 -4.77
CA PHE A 42 17.69 16.69 -4.03
C PHE A 42 18.88 17.61 -4.31
N PRO A 43 19.65 18.04 -3.28
CA PRO A 43 20.77 18.94 -3.46
C PRO A 43 21.80 18.35 -4.43
N GLY A 44 22.05 19.07 -5.53
CA GLY A 44 22.96 18.64 -6.59
C GLY A 44 22.34 17.77 -7.69
N CYS A 45 21.05 17.38 -7.60
CA CYS A 45 20.34 16.67 -8.65
C CYS A 45 19.33 17.59 -9.35
N LYS A 46 19.64 18.02 -10.58
CA LYS A 46 18.77 18.89 -11.39
C LYS A 46 18.04 18.12 -12.50
N ARG A 47 17.63 16.87 -12.23
CA ARG A 47 16.95 16.06 -13.25
C ARG A 47 15.49 16.47 -13.38
N GLU A 48 15.07 16.60 -14.63
CA GLU A 48 13.72 16.99 -15.03
C GLU A 48 12.98 15.76 -15.58
N PHE A 49 11.73 15.58 -15.16
CA PHE A 49 10.89 14.46 -15.58
C PHE A 49 9.55 14.97 -16.09
N SER A 50 9.03 14.33 -17.14
CA SER A 50 7.69 14.63 -17.67
C SER A 50 6.56 14.06 -16.81
N THR A 51 6.85 13.11 -15.90
CA THR A 51 5.84 12.46 -15.06
C THR A 51 6.23 12.41 -13.59
N LYS A 52 5.21 12.53 -12.71
CA LYS A 52 5.34 12.38 -11.25
C LYS A 52 5.93 11.02 -10.87
N THR A 53 5.48 9.95 -11.53
CA THR A 53 6.00 8.58 -11.33
C THR A 53 7.48 8.48 -11.70
N GLY A 54 7.91 9.16 -12.77
CA GLY A 54 9.31 9.22 -13.19
C GLY A 54 10.21 9.87 -12.15
N LYS A 55 9.80 11.04 -11.61
CA LYS A 55 10.50 11.70 -10.49
C LYS A 55 10.58 10.78 -9.26
N GLY A 56 9.47 10.15 -8.86
CA GLY A 56 9.45 9.25 -7.70
C GLY A 56 10.38 8.03 -7.86
N LEU A 57 10.39 7.40 -9.04
CA LEU A 57 11.30 6.30 -9.33
C LEU A 57 12.77 6.74 -9.34
N HIS A 58 13.05 7.90 -9.94
CA HIS A 58 14.39 8.48 -9.96
C HIS A 58 14.87 8.72 -8.54
N GLN A 59 14.06 9.40 -7.72
CA GLN A 59 14.44 9.69 -6.34
C GLN A 59 14.66 8.38 -5.56
N ARG A 60 13.85 7.33 -5.74
CA ARG A 60 14.04 6.04 -5.05
C ARG A 60 15.34 5.31 -5.44
N ARG A 61 15.77 5.46 -6.70
CA ARG A 61 16.98 4.78 -7.22
C ARG A 61 18.26 5.58 -6.99
N ALA A 62 18.19 6.90 -7.14
CA ALA A 62 19.35 7.78 -7.08
C ALA A 62 19.55 8.42 -5.70
N HIS A 63 18.49 8.52 -4.90
CA HIS A 63 18.49 9.14 -3.57
C HIS A 63 17.78 8.24 -2.55
N PRO A 64 18.27 7.00 -2.33
CA PRO A 64 17.68 6.07 -1.36
C PRO A 64 17.65 6.65 0.05
N ASP A 65 18.71 7.34 0.48
CA ASP A 65 18.83 7.87 1.85
C ASP A 65 17.91 9.07 2.14
N GLY A 66 17.46 9.78 1.10
CA GLY A 66 16.55 10.92 1.23
C GLY A 66 15.07 10.53 1.32
N MET A 67 14.74 9.26 1.04
CA MET A 67 13.36 8.77 0.96
C MET A 67 12.72 8.51 2.31
N ASP A 68 13.50 8.02 3.28
CA ASP A 68 12.98 7.60 4.59
C ASP A 68 12.32 8.77 5.34
N ALA A 69 12.85 9.98 5.18
CA ALA A 69 12.30 11.19 5.78
C ALA A 69 10.99 11.65 5.13
N GLN A 70 10.83 11.47 3.82
CA GLN A 70 9.64 11.94 3.08
C GLN A 70 8.48 10.93 3.10
N GLN A 71 8.79 9.63 3.27
CA GLN A 71 7.77 8.58 3.35
C GLN A 71 7.13 8.41 4.73
N ASN A 72 7.44 9.29 5.69
CA ASN A 72 6.69 9.39 6.94
C ASN A 72 5.30 10.01 6.69
N THR A 73 4.48 9.32 5.91
CA THR A 73 3.05 9.46 6.06
C THR A 73 2.76 8.95 7.46
N ALA A 74 2.36 9.85 8.35
CA ALA A 74 1.82 9.47 9.64
C ALA A 74 0.56 8.66 9.36
N ILE A 75 0.73 7.37 9.04
CA ILE A 75 -0.32 6.39 9.12
C ILE A 75 -0.64 6.37 10.60
N VAL A 76 -1.58 7.21 10.98
CA VAL A 76 -2.28 7.10 12.24
C VAL A 76 -2.96 5.74 12.11
N LYS A 77 -2.25 4.68 12.52
CA LYS A 77 -2.85 3.38 12.79
C LYS A 77 -4.11 3.71 13.55
N GLY A 78 -5.26 3.39 12.97
CA GLY A 78 -6.55 3.70 13.58
C GLY A 78 -6.46 3.28 15.03
N ARG A 79 -6.38 4.26 15.94
CA ARG A 79 -6.43 3.99 17.36
C ARG A 79 -7.67 3.13 17.53
N TRP A 80 -7.52 1.99 18.18
CA TRP A 80 -8.66 1.14 18.51
C TRP A 80 -9.77 2.05 19.00
N SER A 81 -10.93 1.98 18.33
CA SER A 81 -12.04 2.84 18.68
C SER A 81 -12.34 2.65 20.17
N GLU A 82 -12.75 3.72 20.83
CA GLU A 82 -13.05 3.73 22.26
C GLU A 82 -13.99 2.56 22.66
N GLU A 83 -14.93 2.22 21.77
CA GLU A 83 -15.81 1.06 21.87
C GLU A 83 -15.06 -0.27 22.05
N LYS A 84 -13.96 -0.50 21.31
CA LYS A 84 -13.21 -1.75 21.34
C LYS A 84 -12.38 -1.85 22.61
N THR A 85 -11.79 -0.73 23.04
CA THR A 85 -11.09 -0.65 24.31
C THR A 85 -12.03 -1.00 25.47
N LEU A 86 -13.24 -0.42 25.47
CA LEU A 86 -14.22 -0.65 26.52
C LEU A 86 -14.77 -2.09 26.50
N LEU A 87 -15.00 -2.67 25.32
CA LEU A 87 -15.36 -4.08 25.17
C LEU A 87 -14.30 -5.03 25.75
N LEU A 88 -13.01 -4.71 25.55
CA LEU A 88 -11.91 -5.53 26.07
C LEU A 88 -11.84 -5.44 27.60
N THR A 89 -11.90 -4.23 28.16
CA THR A 89 -11.91 -4.00 29.62
C THR A 89 -13.07 -4.73 30.30
N ARG A 90 -14.25 -4.71 29.68
CA ARG A 90 -15.42 -5.46 30.19
C ARG A 90 -15.16 -6.97 30.22
N ARG A 91 -14.62 -7.52 29.13
CA ARG A 91 -14.31 -8.96 29.05
C ARG A 91 -13.24 -9.36 30.07
N GLU A 92 -12.24 -8.52 30.32
CA GLU A 92 -11.22 -8.76 31.36
C GLU A 92 -11.84 -8.82 32.76
N ALA A 93 -12.82 -7.95 33.06
CA ALA A 93 -13.52 -7.93 34.35
C ALA A 93 -14.44 -9.14 34.58
N GLU A 94 -14.98 -9.74 33.52
CA GLU A 94 -15.84 -10.94 33.60
C GLU A 94 -15.04 -12.24 33.81
N LEU A 95 -13.73 -12.22 33.52
CA LEU A 95 -12.83 -13.38 33.64
C LEU A 95 -12.06 -13.43 34.98
N THR A 96 -12.31 -12.49 35.88
CA THR A 96 -11.69 -12.38 37.23
C THR A 96 -12.70 -12.75 38.31
#